data_AF-A0A2D5MR95-F1
#
_entry.id   AF-A0A2D5MR95-F1
#
_cell.length_a   1.000
_cell.length_b   1.000
_cell.length_c   1.000
_cell.angle_alpha   90.00
_cell.angle_beta   90.00
_cell.angle_gamma   90.00
#
_symmetry.space_group_name_H-M   'P 1'
#
loop_
_entity.id
_entity.type
_entity.pdbx_description
1 polymer ?
#
loop_
_entity_poly.entity_id
_entity_poly.type
_entity_poly.pdbx_seq_one_letter_code
_entity_poly.pdbx_strand_id
1 'polypeptide(L)'
;MATKIKGGNISVPAIDELENNLEARISKPGNLKIRRAITNLVDSDYVGARSSGGGGADSASVIGIVDSRFKFNPNSVSSNVTVDSNENAMVVGPIDVDSGVTITINGTFMVF
;
A
#
# COMPACT_ATOMS: atom_id res chain seq x y z
N MET A 1 3.45 -18.72 47.93
CA MET A 1 4.81 -18.28 47.54
C MET A 1 4.82 -18.13 46.03
N ALA A 2 5.16 -16.97 45.47
CA ALA A 2 5.21 -16.76 44.02
C ALA A 2 6.67 -16.83 43.54
N THR A 3 6.97 -17.79 42.68
CA THR A 3 8.31 -17.96 42.08
C THR A 3 8.48 -16.96 40.94
N LYS A 4 9.53 -16.13 40.99
CA LYS A 4 9.83 -15.14 39.95
C LYS A 4 10.57 -15.82 38.80
N ILE A 5 9.90 -16.02 37.67
CA ILE A 5 10.54 -16.52 36.44
C ILE A 5 11.24 -15.33 35.76
N LYS A 6 12.58 -15.38 35.64
CA LYS A 6 13.37 -14.32 34.97
C LYS A 6 13.58 -14.66 33.49
N GLY A 7 13.12 -13.77 32.61
CA GLY A 7 13.83 -13.39 31.37
C GLY A 7 14.04 -14.43 30.27
N GLY A 8 13.29 -15.53 30.22
CA GLY A 8 13.32 -16.46 29.09
C GLY A 8 12.32 -16.08 27.99
N ASN A 9 12.68 -16.32 26.72
CA ASN A 9 11.69 -16.32 25.64
C ASN A 9 10.61 -17.36 25.98
N ILE A 10 9.38 -16.93 26.23
CA ILE A 10 8.24 -17.83 26.47
C ILE A 10 7.82 -18.39 25.10
N SER A 11 7.64 -19.71 25.00
CA SER A 11 7.14 -20.34 23.78
C SER A 11 5.73 -19.85 23.46
N VAL A 12 5.37 -19.79 22.17
CA VAL A 12 4.02 -19.37 21.75
C VAL A 12 2.91 -20.18 22.46
N PRO A 13 2.99 -21.53 22.55
CA PRO A 13 1.98 -22.31 23.25
C PRO A 13 1.83 -21.95 24.74
N ALA A 14 2.94 -21.63 25.43
CA ALA A 14 2.90 -21.26 26.84
C ALA A 14 2.29 -19.87 27.09
N ILE A 15 2.33 -18.97 26.10
CA ILE A 15 1.64 -17.68 26.14
C ILE A 15 0.13 -17.89 26.01
N ASP A 16 -0.29 -18.73 25.06
CA ASP A 16 -1.71 -19.06 24.85
C ASP A 16 -2.31 -19.79 26.07
N GLU A 17 -1.56 -20.72 26.65
CA GLU A 17 -1.95 -21.42 27.88
C GLU A 17 -2.07 -20.45 29.06
N LEU A 18 -1.17 -19.49 29.20
CA LEU A 18 -1.24 -18.48 30.24
C LEU A 18 -2.45 -17.55 30.06
N GLU A 19 -2.75 -17.12 28.83
CA GLU A 19 -3.94 -16.30 28.52
C GLU A 19 -5.21 -17.05 28.95
N ASN A 20 -5.38 -18.30 28.53
CA ASN A 20 -6.53 -19.12 28.88
C ASN A 20 -6.69 -19.31 30.40
N ASN A 21 -5.59 -19.57 31.09
CA ASN A 21 -5.59 -19.76 32.54
C ASN A 21 -5.95 -18.48 33.30
N LEU A 22 -5.52 -17.31 32.84
CA LEU A 22 -5.87 -16.04 33.47
C LEU A 22 -7.30 -15.61 33.13
N GLU A 23 -7.73 -15.81 31.89
CA GLU A 23 -9.12 -15.59 31.45
C GLU A 23 -10.12 -16.40 32.29
N ALA A 24 -9.80 -17.66 32.59
CA ALA A 24 -10.62 -18.51 33.46
C ALA A 24 -10.70 -18.03 34.93
N ARG A 25 -9.82 -17.11 35.35
CA ARG A 25 -9.68 -16.65 36.73
C ARG A 25 -10.17 -15.23 36.96
N ILE A 26 -10.57 -14.52 35.92
CA ILE A 26 -11.08 -13.15 36.03
C ILE A 26 -12.60 -13.13 35.98
N SER A 27 -13.20 -12.15 36.67
CA SER A 27 -14.66 -12.00 36.76
C SER A 27 -15.34 -11.66 35.43
N LYS A 28 -14.59 -11.22 34.42
CA LYS A 28 -15.09 -10.82 33.10
C LYS A 28 -14.13 -11.33 32.02
N PRO A 29 -14.30 -12.58 31.56
CA PRO A 29 -13.45 -13.13 30.53
C PRO A 29 -13.65 -12.42 29.18
N GLY A 30 -12.63 -12.41 28.33
CA GLY A 30 -12.61 -11.85 26.97
C GLY A 30 -11.90 -10.50 26.82
N ASN A 31 -11.53 -9.86 27.93
CA ASN A 31 -10.87 -8.55 27.95
C ASN A 31 -9.36 -8.61 28.26
N LEU A 32 -8.81 -9.79 28.53
CA LEU A 32 -7.39 -9.97 28.82
C LEU A 32 -6.68 -10.50 27.56
N LYS A 33 -5.57 -9.86 27.18
CA LYS A 33 -4.73 -10.32 26.07
C LYS A 33 -3.27 -10.35 26.50
N ILE A 34 -2.61 -11.48 26.28
CA ILE A 34 -1.19 -11.67 26.55
C ILE A 34 -0.52 -11.94 25.20
N ARG A 35 0.19 -10.94 24.66
CA ARG A 35 0.81 -11.03 23.33
C ARG A 35 2.26 -10.59 23.35
N ARG A 36 3.05 -11.07 22.38
CA ARG A 36 4.35 -10.48 22.05
C ARG A 36 4.11 -9.05 21.56
N ALA A 37 4.74 -8.07 22.21
CA ALA A 37 4.44 -6.66 22.08
C ALA A 37 4.67 -6.01 20.69
N ILE A 38 5.21 -6.72 19.70
CA ILE A 38 5.62 -6.07 18.43
C ILE A 38 4.74 -6.47 17.25
N THR A 39 4.44 -7.76 17.05
CA THR A 39 3.75 -8.20 15.81
C THR A 39 2.22 -8.08 15.89
N ASN A 40 1.63 -8.28 17.08
CA ASN A 40 0.17 -8.21 17.26
C ASN A 40 -0.30 -6.85 17.82
N LEU A 41 0.63 -5.91 18.01
CA LEU A 41 0.30 -4.50 18.29
C LEU A 41 0.48 -3.64 17.04
N VAL A 42 1.22 -4.11 16.02
CA VAL A 42 1.44 -3.37 14.77
C VAL A 42 0.88 -4.20 13.61
N ASP A 43 -0.44 -4.38 13.61
CA ASP A 43 -1.19 -4.94 12.48
C ASP A 43 -1.64 -3.82 11.52
N SER A 44 -2.32 -4.18 10.42
CA SER A 44 -2.85 -3.21 9.47
C SER A 44 -3.78 -2.19 10.13
N ASP A 45 -4.55 -2.61 11.14
CA ASP A 45 -5.52 -1.79 11.82
C ASP A 45 -4.83 -0.76 12.72
N TYR A 46 -3.78 -1.17 13.44
CA TYR A 46 -2.94 -0.28 14.22
C TYR A 46 -2.15 0.69 13.34
N VAL A 47 -1.58 0.22 12.23
CA VAL A 47 -0.89 1.09 11.26
C VAL A 47 -1.86 2.11 10.68
N GLY A 48 -3.07 1.70 10.29
CA GLY A 48 -4.11 2.58 9.78
C GLY A 48 -4.64 3.59 10.81
N ALA A 49 -4.69 3.22 12.09
CA ALA A 49 -5.05 4.12 13.18
C ALA A 49 -3.96 5.16 13.52
N ARG A 50 -2.71 4.93 13.08
CA ARG A 50 -1.57 5.83 13.31
C ARG A 50 -1.06 6.55 12.07
N SER A 51 -1.44 6.14 10.86
CA SER A 51 -1.27 6.97 9.68
C SER A 51 -2.20 8.18 9.83
N SER A 52 -1.71 9.39 9.62
CA SER A 52 -2.47 10.64 9.66
C SER A 52 -3.41 10.79 8.45
N GLY A 53 -4.09 9.71 8.09
CA GLY A 53 -4.95 9.53 6.93
C GLY A 53 -5.40 8.08 6.93
N GLY A 54 -6.50 7.79 7.63
CA GLY A 54 -7.08 6.43 7.76
C GLY A 54 -7.79 5.93 6.51
N GLY A 55 -7.52 6.52 5.34
CA GLY A 55 -7.97 6.05 4.05
C GLY A 55 -6.75 5.88 3.17
N GLY A 56 -6.63 4.73 2.49
CA GLY A 56 -5.70 4.64 1.37
C GLY A 56 -5.92 5.82 0.41
N ALA A 57 -4.89 6.18 -0.37
CA ALA A 57 -4.98 7.33 -1.25
C ALA A 57 -6.22 7.21 -2.16
N ASP A 58 -7.24 8.03 -1.91
CA ASP A 58 -8.38 8.15 -2.81
C ASP A 58 -7.92 8.85 -4.11
N SER A 59 -8.70 8.73 -5.18
CA SER A 59 -8.32 9.30 -6.47
C SER A 59 -8.08 10.81 -6.39
N ALA A 60 -8.79 11.55 -5.53
CA ALA A 60 -8.59 12.98 -5.35
C ALA A 60 -7.24 13.30 -4.66
N SER A 61 -6.83 12.50 -3.68
CA SER A 61 -5.56 12.61 -2.98
C SER A 61 -4.38 12.20 -3.89
N VAL A 62 -4.57 11.20 -4.75
CA VAL A 62 -3.58 10.83 -5.78
C VAL A 62 -3.44 11.97 -6.81
N ILE A 63 -4.56 12.55 -7.26
CA ILE A 63 -4.56 13.71 -8.16
C ILE A 63 -3.84 14.90 -7.52
N GLY A 64 -4.07 15.16 -6.23
CA GLY A 64 -3.43 16.25 -5.49
C GLY A 64 -1.90 16.09 -5.32
N ILE A 65 -1.38 14.86 -5.20
CA ILE A 65 0.07 14.59 -5.21
C ILE A 65 0.67 14.89 -6.59
N VAL A 66 -0.11 14.66 -7.64
CA VAL A 66 0.31 14.76 -9.04
C VAL A 66 -0.07 16.13 -9.65
N ASP A 67 -0.74 17.02 -8.91
CA ASP A 67 -1.19 18.33 -9.38
C ASP A 67 -0.01 19.31 -9.46
N SER A 68 0.79 19.16 -10.52
CA SER A 68 1.79 20.11 -10.94
C SER A 68 1.18 21.11 -11.93
N ARG A 69 1.42 22.41 -11.69
CA ARG A 69 1.04 23.51 -12.60
C ARG A 69 1.52 23.30 -14.05
N PHE A 70 2.58 22.52 -14.22
CA PHE A 70 3.11 22.10 -15.52
C PHE A 70 3.21 20.58 -15.56
N LYS A 71 2.78 19.98 -16.68
CA LYS A 71 3.05 18.58 -17.00
C LYS A 71 4.24 18.51 -17.93
N PHE A 72 5.27 17.77 -17.52
CA PHE A 72 6.43 17.51 -18.36
C PHE A 72 6.30 16.07 -18.88
N ASN A 73 5.95 15.95 -20.15
CA ASN A 73 5.95 14.66 -20.84
C ASN A 73 7.30 14.49 -21.55
N PRO A 74 7.92 13.30 -21.52
CA PRO A 74 9.05 13.00 -22.38
C PRO A 74 8.66 13.23 -23.84
N ASN A 75 9.61 13.73 -24.63
CA ASN A 75 9.46 13.85 -26.07
C ASN A 75 9.86 12.55 -26.81
N SER A 76 10.26 11.51 -26.09
CA SER A 76 10.68 10.23 -26.67
C SER A 76 9.69 9.08 -26.40
N VAL A 77 9.56 8.19 -27.38
CA VAL A 77 8.80 6.95 -27.30
C VAL A 77 9.78 5.78 -27.34
N SER A 78 10.07 5.22 -26.17
CA SER A 78 11.08 4.17 -25.98
C SER A 78 10.50 2.75 -25.92
N SER A 79 9.19 2.60 -26.11
CA SER A 79 8.48 1.33 -26.12
C SER A 79 7.30 1.38 -27.05
N ASN A 80 6.87 0.23 -27.59
CA ASN A 80 5.74 0.19 -28.49
C ASN A 80 4.48 0.76 -27.83
N VAL A 81 3.76 1.61 -28.58
CA VAL A 81 2.51 2.23 -28.16
C VAL A 81 1.44 1.91 -29.19
N THR A 82 0.24 1.56 -28.73
CA THR A 82 -0.93 1.41 -29.58
C THR A 82 -1.97 2.44 -29.16
N VAL A 83 -2.47 3.21 -30.11
CA VAL A 83 -3.70 4.00 -29.96
C VAL A 83 -4.83 3.15 -30.53
N ASP A 84 -5.61 2.52 -29.65
CA ASP A 84 -6.66 1.59 -30.06
C ASP A 84 -7.86 2.33 -30.71
N SER A 85 -8.74 1.58 -31.37
CA SER A 85 -9.87 2.08 -32.16
C SER A 85 -10.88 2.95 -31.37
N ASN A 86 -10.90 2.82 -30.04
CA ASN A 86 -11.73 3.61 -29.13
C ASN A 86 -10.95 4.72 -28.39
N GLU A 87 -9.70 4.97 -28.78
CA GLU A 87 -8.81 5.93 -28.13
C GLU A 87 -8.46 7.10 -29.05
N ASN A 88 -8.18 8.25 -28.42
CA ASN A 88 -7.62 9.43 -29.06
C ASN A 88 -6.34 9.81 -28.34
N ALA A 89 -5.29 10.08 -29.12
CA ALA A 89 -4.01 10.57 -28.61
C ALA A 89 -3.63 11.91 -29.26
N MET A 90 -2.96 12.75 -28.47
CA MET A 90 -2.48 14.07 -28.89
C MET A 90 -1.02 14.23 -28.52
N VAL A 91 -0.21 14.64 -29.50
CA VAL A 91 1.19 15.01 -29.32
C VAL A 91 1.30 16.51 -29.62
N VAL A 92 2.02 17.23 -28.75
CA VAL A 92 2.29 18.65 -28.91
C VAL A 92 3.80 18.84 -28.87
N GLY A 93 4.35 19.30 -29.99
CA GLY A 93 5.78 19.44 -30.19
C GLY A 93 6.46 18.21 -30.78
N PRO A 94 7.79 18.27 -30.97
CA PRO A 94 8.56 17.20 -31.58
C PRO A 94 8.47 15.90 -30.80
N ILE A 95 8.47 14.78 -31.52
CA ILE A 95 8.48 13.44 -30.96
C ILE A 95 9.64 12.64 -31.55
N ASP A 96 10.41 11.99 -30.69
CA ASP A 96 11.50 11.10 -31.03
C ASP A 96 11.04 9.66 -30.81
N VAL A 97 11.15 8.81 -31.84
CA VAL A 97 10.80 7.38 -31.72
C VAL A 97 12.08 6.56 -31.76
N ASP A 98 12.33 5.77 -30.71
CA ASP A 98 13.55 4.97 -30.62
C ASP A 98 13.59 3.91 -31.74
N SER A 99 14.81 3.56 -32.17
CA SER A 99 14.99 2.52 -33.19
C SER A 99 14.41 1.18 -32.71
N GLY A 100 13.55 0.58 -33.52
CA GLY A 100 12.88 -0.68 -33.18
C GLY A 100 11.58 -0.50 -32.39
N VAL A 101 11.16 0.74 -32.13
CA VAL A 101 9.88 1.07 -31.51
C VAL A 101 8.83 1.43 -32.57
N THR A 102 7.60 0.98 -32.35
CA THR A 102 6.45 1.23 -33.22
C THR A 102 5.35 1.97 -32.47
N ILE A 103 4.79 3.00 -33.12
CA ILE A 103 3.49 3.58 -32.76
C ILE A 103 2.44 3.00 -33.72
N THR A 104 1.52 2.19 -33.19
CA THR A 104 0.40 1.62 -33.94
C THR A 104 -0.84 2.49 -33.73
N ILE A 105 -1.54 2.83 -34.82
CA ILE A 105 -2.68 3.75 -34.77
C ILE A 105 -3.89 3.07 -35.40
N ASN A 106 -4.81 2.62 -34.55
CA ASN A 106 -6.10 2.07 -34.92
C ASN A 106 -7.25 3.08 -34.67
N GLY A 107 -7.04 4.03 -33.76
CA GLY A 107 -7.94 5.16 -33.45
C GLY A 107 -7.45 6.49 -34.04
N THR A 108 -7.58 7.58 -33.27
CA THR A 108 -7.17 8.93 -33.73
C THR A 108 -5.87 9.38 -33.09
N PHE A 109 -4.93 9.90 -33.90
CA PHE A 109 -3.68 10.49 -33.43
C PHE A 109 -3.48 11.86 -34.06
N MET A 110 -3.45 12.91 -33.23
CA MET A 110 -3.24 14.29 -33.66
C MET A 110 -1.89 14.81 -33.20
N VAL A 111 -1.21 15.54 -34.09
CA VAL A 111 0.12 16.13 -33.85
C VAL A 111 0.04 17.62 -34.12
N PHE A 112 0.47 18.44 -33.16
CA PHE A 112 0.53 19.90 -33.22
C PHE A 112 1.96 20.42 -33.11
#